data_AF-A0A1Y1HZB2-F1
#
_entry.id   AF-A0A1Y1HZB2-F1
#
_cell.length_a   1.000
_cell.length_b   1.000
_cell.length_c   1.000
_cell.angle_alpha   90.00
_cell.angle_beta   90.00
_cell.angle_gamma   90.00
#
_symmetry.space_group_name_H-M   'P 1'
#
loop_
_entity.id
_entity.type
_entity.pdbx_description
1 polymer ?
#
loop_
_entity_poly.entity_id
_entity_poly.type
_entity_poly.pdbx_seq_one_letter_code
_entity_poly.pdbx_strand_id
1 'polypeptide(L)'
;MWLSFLYLVIRSRPTFDRLFYLQLRKCMLDALTLILLTFLQSSSQRKLWTTGAGQEGEDTGNEGVKEERWYHQAAVILWLHTNHWEVISADNGDQAVMEACSVSDALRALPRILEAVCMRTGTLSPGEAGTVTDLILKHGHVSLEDEMSRALEALCKRSNLLSDVHARKLANLVIQHGTMDHAKTFVHRYRGPHAPAKPVVALLGAHFGWEPLQLQLLAAIKHSFSPSNLARGFWLMLDVGPPFANQEGSAEGEPRCGAAAGASSTGGKGRLDGAAAAASERARVELCADAVAWLTAFVCARRLAVDDWDKGDDNLQFGLRDITATGAYLTVLERYGPNSWALLTERVAKELVGVSLTMATELLFRIAVDKCGGCPGARANGDLLPGAVAFCKSFANEVVAALLKEQDAPPPPPPRSTPYYYDPLDPARSPEWFCQLLRSLHCLQVPLETMQSLFAHFVATPRLHDVDTTVVPAIEPLFEWLGADRAKATPWFVKLCLACLAERKKVCVEPPVPRNWAVPATCGCDCDNCQELLKLCLHPARTRHTMTVPEEMEAHVRDTVQRYAIPVWTEGRKGRTYLEWIQVGSTGFSDEWDATQAVRLQEAYAKNVEKLAQTEKVLNKVLGEDLLANLKGNV
;
A
#
# COMPACT_ATOMS: atom_id res chain seq x y z
N MET A 1 -9.85 71.51 35.71
CA MET A 1 -10.60 71.23 36.96
C MET A 1 -10.77 69.73 37.26
N TRP A 2 -10.95 68.86 36.26
CA TRP A 2 -11.04 67.39 36.46
C TRP A 2 -9.70 66.68 36.79
N LEU A 3 -8.56 67.26 36.43
CA LEU A 3 -7.22 66.67 36.68
C LEU A 3 -6.67 66.90 38.09
N SER A 4 -7.15 67.91 38.82
CA SER A 4 -6.79 68.13 40.23
C SER A 4 -7.46 67.13 41.17
N PHE A 5 -8.54 66.48 40.70
CA PHE A 5 -9.24 65.42 41.43
C PHE A 5 -8.53 64.06 41.30
N LEU A 6 -7.83 63.81 40.18
CA LEU A 6 -7.11 62.55 39.95
C LEU A 6 -5.83 62.42 40.79
N TYR A 7 -5.14 63.53 41.03
CA TYR A 7 -3.90 63.55 41.83
C TYR A 7 -4.16 63.47 43.35
N LEU A 8 -5.34 63.91 43.81
CA LEU A 8 -5.73 63.82 45.22
C LEU A 8 -6.18 62.40 45.62
N VAL A 9 -6.68 61.60 44.66
CA VAL A 9 -7.24 60.25 44.89
C VAL A 9 -6.17 59.17 45.08
N ILE A 10 -4.93 59.41 44.64
CA ILE A 10 -3.83 58.42 44.75
C ILE A 10 -3.16 58.42 46.15
N ARG A 11 -3.42 59.43 47.02
CA ARG A 11 -2.66 59.59 48.28
C ARG A 11 -3.41 59.33 49.59
N SER A 12 -4.65 58.85 49.59
CA SER A 12 -5.38 58.52 50.84
C SER A 12 -6.13 57.18 50.77
N ARG A 13 -5.81 56.27 51.69
CA ARG A 13 -6.44 54.95 51.94
C ARG A 13 -7.96 55.07 52.25
N PRO A 14 -8.70 53.96 52.50
CA PRO A 14 -9.07 52.86 51.64
C PRO A 14 -10.62 52.68 51.66
N THR A 15 -11.34 53.29 50.73
CA THR A 15 -12.75 52.94 50.46
C THR A 15 -12.98 53.02 48.96
N PHE A 16 -12.54 51.97 48.28
CA PHE A 16 -12.80 51.72 46.88
C PHE A 16 -14.14 50.99 46.77
N ASP A 17 -15.12 51.55 46.06
CA ASP A 17 -16.04 50.72 45.30
C ASP A 17 -16.90 51.50 44.29
N ARG A 18 -17.26 50.81 43.20
CA ARG A 18 -18.12 51.22 42.07
C ARG A 18 -17.60 52.20 41.02
N LEU A 19 -17.09 53.39 41.35
CA LEU A 19 -16.77 54.38 40.30
C LEU A 19 -15.55 54.00 39.45
N PHE A 20 -14.48 53.51 40.08
CA PHE A 20 -13.33 52.96 39.36
C PHE A 20 -13.72 51.73 38.53
N TYR A 21 -14.59 50.87 39.08
CA TYR A 21 -15.09 49.68 38.40
C TYR A 21 -15.91 50.04 37.14
N LEU A 22 -16.75 51.08 37.21
CA LEU A 22 -17.52 51.58 36.07
C LEU A 22 -16.63 52.21 35.00
N GLN A 23 -15.58 52.94 35.41
CA GLN A 23 -14.63 53.56 34.49
C GLN A 23 -13.75 52.51 33.78
N LEU A 24 -13.27 51.51 34.54
CA LEU A 24 -12.51 50.38 34.01
C LEU A 24 -13.37 49.52 33.08
N ARG A 25 -14.63 49.27 33.47
CA ARG A 25 -15.63 48.59 32.65
C ARG A 25 -15.89 49.32 31.34
N LYS A 26 -16.00 50.65 31.37
CA LYS A 26 -16.16 51.47 30.16
C LYS A 26 -14.92 51.39 29.25
N CYS A 27 -13.72 51.51 29.81
CA CYS A 27 -12.49 51.37 29.03
C CYS A 27 -12.33 49.97 28.42
N MET A 28 -12.73 48.91 29.14
CA MET A 28 -12.77 47.54 28.61
C MET A 28 -13.81 47.38 27.50
N LEU A 29 -15.01 47.92 27.67
CA LEU A 29 -16.07 47.89 26.65
C LEU A 29 -15.64 48.65 25.39
N ASP A 30 -15.04 49.82 25.54
CA ASP A 30 -14.58 50.62 24.40
C ASP A 30 -13.41 49.92 23.68
N ALA A 31 -12.47 49.31 24.41
CA ALA A 31 -11.36 48.54 23.83
C ALA A 31 -11.84 47.25 23.13
N LEU A 32 -12.75 46.49 23.74
CA LEU A 32 -13.34 45.28 23.15
C LEU A 32 -14.19 45.60 21.92
N THR A 33 -14.96 46.69 21.97
CA THR A 33 -15.75 47.16 20.81
C THR A 33 -14.83 47.57 19.66
N LEU A 34 -13.70 48.22 19.95
CA LEU A 34 -12.70 48.56 18.95
C LEU A 34 -12.07 47.30 18.32
N ILE A 35 -11.70 46.31 19.14
CA ILE A 35 -11.12 45.03 18.68
C ILE A 35 -12.11 44.27 17.79
N LEU A 36 -13.38 44.17 18.21
CA LEU A 36 -14.45 43.51 17.45
C LEU A 36 -14.78 44.22 16.14
N LEU A 37 -14.85 45.56 16.12
CA LEU A 37 -15.08 46.33 14.90
C LEU A 37 -13.94 46.20 13.89
N THR A 38 -12.70 46.17 14.37
CA THR A 38 -11.51 45.98 13.52
C THR A 38 -11.49 44.56 12.92
N PHE A 39 -11.95 43.56 13.68
CA PHE A 39 -12.04 42.16 13.25
C PHE A 39 -13.16 41.92 12.21
N LEU A 40 -14.32 42.55 12.39
CA LEU A 40 -15.44 42.47 11.45
C LEU A 40 -15.15 43.19 10.12
N GLN A 41 -14.47 44.34 10.16
CA GLN A 41 -14.06 45.05 8.93
C GLN A 41 -12.98 44.32 8.13
N SER A 42 -12.03 43.65 8.80
CA SER A 42 -10.98 42.86 8.12
C SER A 42 -11.52 41.59 7.45
N SER A 43 -12.56 40.97 8.03
CA SER A 43 -13.22 39.77 7.50
C SER A 43 -14.11 40.07 6.29
N SER A 44 -14.71 41.26 6.24
CA SER A 44 -15.58 41.70 5.14
C SER A 44 -14.80 42.12 3.88
N GLN A 45 -13.51 42.45 3.98
CA GLN A 45 -12.69 42.97 2.88
C GLN A 45 -11.90 41.91 2.07
N ARG A 46 -12.04 40.61 2.37
CA ARG A 46 -11.43 39.53 1.56
C ARG A 46 -12.48 38.62 0.94
N LYS A 47 -13.16 39.12 -0.10
CA LYS A 47 -13.62 38.37 -1.30
C LYS A 47 -14.43 39.31 -2.19
N LEU A 48 -13.74 40.02 -3.09
CA LEU A 48 -14.40 40.66 -4.22
C LEU A 48 -13.45 40.82 -5.42
N TRP A 49 -13.01 39.71 -6.02
CA TRP A 49 -12.59 39.51 -7.43
C TRP A 49 -12.57 37.97 -7.61
N THR A 50 -13.08 37.26 -8.62
CA THR A 50 -13.76 37.50 -9.91
C THR A 50 -14.25 36.13 -10.36
N THR A 51 -15.53 35.95 -10.68
CA THR A 51 -15.97 34.88 -11.59
C THR A 51 -16.38 35.55 -12.88
N GLY A 52 -15.54 35.37 -13.90
CA GLY A 52 -15.81 35.76 -15.28
C GLY A 52 -16.99 34.97 -15.83
N ALA A 53 -17.75 35.69 -16.64
CA ALA A 53 -18.93 35.23 -17.36
C ALA A 53 -18.60 34.18 -18.43
N GLY A 54 -19.60 33.35 -18.73
CA GLY A 54 -19.79 32.82 -20.08
C GLY A 54 -20.11 31.33 -20.15
N GLN A 55 -21.38 30.96 -19.98
CA GLN A 55 -22.09 30.15 -20.98
C GLN A 55 -23.59 30.05 -20.65
N GLU A 56 -24.39 30.63 -21.53
CA GLU A 56 -25.83 30.39 -21.68
C GLU A 56 -26.04 28.98 -22.26
N GLY A 57 -27.09 28.29 -21.82
CA GLY A 57 -27.47 27.01 -22.42
C GLY A 57 -28.54 26.23 -21.65
N GLU A 58 -29.79 26.53 -21.98
CA GLU A 58 -30.94 25.62 -22.07
C GLU A 58 -31.65 25.12 -20.79
N ASP A 59 -32.91 25.56 -20.74
CA ASP A 59 -34.02 25.02 -19.97
C ASP A 59 -34.22 23.51 -20.19
N THR A 60 -34.27 22.75 -19.10
CA THR A 60 -35.19 21.60 -19.01
C THR A 60 -35.89 21.61 -17.67
N GLY A 61 -37.19 21.90 -17.71
CA GLY A 61 -38.07 21.84 -16.56
C GLY A 61 -38.16 20.44 -15.99
N ASN A 62 -37.94 20.34 -14.68
CA ASN A 62 -38.52 19.33 -13.81
C ASN A 62 -38.74 19.97 -12.43
N GLU A 63 -39.99 20.33 -12.16
CA GLU A 63 -40.48 20.63 -10.82
C GLU A 63 -40.32 19.36 -9.97
N GLY A 64 -39.32 19.30 -9.10
CA GLY A 64 -39.11 18.13 -8.25
C GLY A 64 -37.78 18.00 -7.53
N VAL A 65 -36.83 18.92 -7.70
CA VAL A 65 -35.60 18.92 -6.90
C VAL A 65 -35.87 19.67 -5.60
N LYS A 66 -36.13 18.90 -4.54
CA LYS A 66 -35.86 19.31 -3.16
C LYS A 66 -34.36 19.60 -3.07
N GLU A 67 -33.94 20.81 -3.44
CA GLU A 67 -32.66 21.34 -3.00
C GLU A 67 -32.73 21.43 -1.48
N GLU A 68 -32.18 20.42 -0.80
CA GLU A 68 -31.62 20.64 0.52
C GLU A 68 -30.62 21.78 0.39
N ARG A 69 -31.03 22.98 0.78
CA ARG A 69 -30.11 24.08 1.00
C ARG A 69 -29.28 23.72 2.22
N TRP A 70 -28.12 23.11 1.97
CA TRP A 70 -27.06 23.02 2.96
C TRP A 70 -26.62 24.45 3.25
N TYR A 71 -27.07 25.00 4.38
CA TYR A 71 -26.62 26.30 4.88
C TYR A 71 -25.14 26.18 5.28
N HIS A 72 -24.21 26.38 4.34
CA HIS A 72 -22.77 26.44 4.60
C HIS A 72 -22.32 27.79 5.20
N GLN A 73 -23.16 28.41 6.02
CA GLN A 73 -22.81 29.66 6.71
C GLN A 73 -22.94 29.45 8.21
N ALA A 74 -21.82 29.10 8.84
CA ALA A 74 -21.69 29.23 10.28
C ALA A 74 -21.42 30.70 10.61
N ALA A 75 -22.16 31.26 11.56
CA ALA A 75 -21.90 32.57 12.15
C ALA A 75 -21.34 32.35 13.55
N VAL A 76 -20.15 32.89 13.83
CA VAL A 76 -19.63 33.02 15.18
C VAL A 76 -20.27 34.26 15.80
N ILE A 77 -21.18 34.08 16.75
CA ILE A 77 -21.75 35.19 17.52
C ILE A 77 -20.97 35.30 18.84
N LEU A 78 -20.15 36.34 18.93
CA LEU A 78 -19.45 36.71 20.15
C LEU A 78 -20.37 37.58 21.00
N TRP A 79 -20.95 37.01 22.07
CA TRP A 79 -21.86 37.74 22.95
C TRP A 79 -21.26 37.92 24.35
N LEU A 80 -20.92 39.16 24.70
CA LEU A 80 -20.20 39.53 25.93
C LEU A 80 -21.07 39.58 27.21
N HIS A 81 -22.36 39.20 27.16
CA HIS A 81 -23.25 39.40 28.31
C HIS A 81 -23.37 38.24 29.31
N THR A 82 -22.79 37.06 29.05
CA THR A 82 -22.95 35.88 29.93
C THR A 82 -21.67 35.13 30.32
N ASN A 83 -20.46 35.66 30.12
CA ASN A 83 -19.20 35.03 30.56
C ASN A 83 -18.96 33.59 30.07
N HIS A 84 -19.53 33.21 28.93
CA HIS A 84 -19.35 31.87 28.37
C HIS A 84 -19.08 31.95 26.87
N TRP A 85 -17.97 31.34 26.46
CA TRP A 85 -17.65 31.04 25.07
C TRP A 85 -17.97 29.57 24.86
N GLU A 86 -18.83 29.27 23.90
CA GLU A 86 -19.15 27.92 23.52
C GLU A 86 -18.84 27.76 22.03
N VAL A 87 -17.99 26.79 21.69
CA VAL A 87 -17.74 26.40 20.29
C VAL A 87 -18.93 25.54 19.86
N ILE A 88 -20.04 26.20 19.50
CA ILE A 88 -21.25 25.55 19.02
C ILE A 88 -21.05 25.22 17.54
N SER A 89 -20.31 24.13 17.29
CA SER A 89 -19.99 23.54 15.99
C SER A 89 -19.28 24.46 14.98
N ALA A 90 -18.01 24.15 14.71
CA ALA A 90 -17.52 24.22 13.35
C ALA A 90 -17.65 22.82 12.77
N ASP A 91 -18.44 22.68 11.71
CA ASP A 91 -18.45 21.46 10.88
C ASP A 91 -17.07 21.22 10.21
N ASN A 92 -16.16 22.19 10.36
CA ASN A 92 -14.79 22.14 9.92
C ASN A 92 -13.81 22.43 11.08
N GLY A 93 -13.21 21.38 11.65
CA GLY A 93 -12.24 21.50 12.75
C GLY A 93 -11.01 22.34 12.40
N ASP A 94 -10.58 22.34 11.13
CA ASP A 94 -9.43 23.11 10.67
C ASP A 94 -9.68 24.63 10.78
N GLN A 95 -10.90 25.08 10.42
CA GLN A 95 -11.31 26.48 10.56
C GLN A 95 -11.33 26.92 12.03
N ALA A 96 -11.83 26.08 12.93
CA ALA A 96 -11.85 26.39 14.35
C ALA A 96 -10.43 26.51 14.94
N VAL A 97 -9.48 25.70 14.49
CA VAL A 97 -8.06 25.85 14.87
C VAL A 97 -7.49 27.17 14.34
N MET A 98 -7.84 27.58 13.12
CA MET A 98 -7.39 28.86 12.56
C MET A 98 -7.92 30.06 13.34
N GLU A 99 -9.18 30.02 13.74
CA GLU A 99 -9.79 31.04 14.58
C GLU A 99 -9.13 31.09 15.96
N ALA A 100 -8.88 29.93 16.59
CA ALA A 100 -8.15 29.86 17.84
C ALA A 100 -6.73 30.42 17.74
N CYS A 101 -6.03 30.18 16.62
CA CYS A 101 -4.72 30.82 16.34
C CYS A 101 -4.84 32.35 16.26
N SER A 102 -5.84 32.86 15.55
CA SER A 102 -6.09 34.30 15.42
C SER A 102 -6.37 34.95 16.78
N VAL A 103 -7.19 34.30 17.62
CA VAL A 103 -7.45 34.74 19.00
C VAL A 103 -6.15 34.73 19.80
N SER A 104 -5.37 33.65 19.77
CA SER A 104 -4.06 33.58 20.44
C SER A 104 -3.11 34.72 20.03
N ASP A 105 -3.05 35.05 18.74
CA ASP A 105 -2.21 36.15 18.24
C ASP A 105 -2.71 37.51 18.75
N ALA A 106 -4.03 37.72 18.77
CA ALA A 106 -4.64 38.91 19.34
C ALA A 106 -4.33 39.04 20.85
N LEU A 107 -4.37 37.93 21.59
CA LEU A 107 -4.05 37.88 23.01
C LEU A 107 -2.60 38.23 23.30
N ARG A 108 -1.66 37.74 22.48
CA ARG A 108 -0.25 38.13 22.57
C ARG A 108 -0.02 39.60 22.25
N ALA A 109 -0.82 40.17 21.35
CA ALA A 109 -0.74 41.58 20.99
C ALA A 109 -1.43 42.49 22.02
N LEU A 110 -2.35 41.95 22.83
CA LEU A 110 -3.20 42.70 23.75
C LEU A 110 -2.42 43.61 24.71
N PRO A 111 -1.31 43.19 25.35
CA PRO A 111 -0.53 44.08 26.21
C PRO A 111 -0.03 45.32 25.46
N ARG A 112 0.51 45.14 24.25
CA ARG A 112 1.01 46.26 23.42
C ARG A 112 -0.11 47.16 22.93
N ILE A 113 -1.27 46.58 22.60
CA ILE A 113 -2.45 47.33 22.15
C ILE A 113 -2.99 48.17 23.31
N LEU A 114 -3.14 47.59 24.51
CA LEU A 114 -3.60 48.29 25.71
C LEU A 114 -2.62 49.40 26.10
N GLU A 115 -1.32 49.13 26.10
CA GLU A 115 -0.29 50.13 26.36
C GLU A 115 -0.37 51.28 25.35
N ALA A 116 -0.50 50.98 24.06
CA ALA A 116 -0.66 52.00 23.02
C ALA A 116 -1.95 52.82 23.16
N VAL A 117 -3.06 52.20 23.58
CA VAL A 117 -4.33 52.89 23.84
C VAL A 117 -4.21 53.79 25.07
N CYS A 118 -3.63 53.29 26.16
CA CYS A 118 -3.34 54.06 27.37
C CYS A 118 -2.40 55.24 27.11
N MET A 119 -1.44 55.11 26.19
CA MET A 119 -0.58 56.22 25.78
C MET A 119 -1.30 57.24 24.88
N ARG A 120 -2.23 56.82 24.01
CA ARG A 120 -2.98 57.73 23.12
C ARG A 120 -3.93 58.67 23.87
N THR A 121 -4.38 58.31 25.07
CA THR A 121 -5.19 59.22 25.88
C THR A 121 -4.38 60.41 26.42
N GLY A 122 -3.05 60.39 26.29
CA GLY A 122 -2.15 61.50 26.64
C GLY A 122 -1.97 61.72 28.15
N THR A 123 -2.51 60.84 28.99
CA THR A 123 -2.56 61.00 30.45
C THR A 123 -1.61 60.09 31.21
N LEU A 124 -1.04 59.08 30.57
CA LEU A 124 -0.20 58.07 31.20
C LEU A 124 1.19 58.06 30.54
N SER A 125 2.23 58.04 31.36
CA SER A 125 3.58 57.73 30.90
C SER A 125 3.67 56.25 30.46
N PRO A 126 4.68 55.86 29.65
CA PRO A 126 4.85 54.47 29.22
C PRO A 126 4.88 53.47 30.39
N GLY A 127 5.54 53.81 31.50
CA GLY A 127 5.59 52.95 32.69
C GLY A 127 4.23 52.80 33.40
N GLU A 128 3.43 53.87 33.44
CA GLU A 128 2.08 53.83 34.01
C GLU A 128 1.10 53.08 33.09
N ALA A 129 1.23 53.26 31.76
CA ALA A 129 0.46 52.53 30.77
C ALA A 129 0.75 51.01 30.84
N GLY A 130 2.01 50.62 31.00
CA GLY A 130 2.39 49.23 31.26
C GLY A 130 1.80 48.69 32.56
N THR A 131 1.87 49.46 33.66
CA THR A 131 1.31 49.04 34.95
C THR A 131 -0.22 48.87 34.92
N VAL A 132 -0.93 49.79 34.25
CA VAL A 132 -2.39 49.70 34.08
C VAL A 132 -2.76 48.51 33.19
N THR A 133 -1.99 48.28 32.12
CA THR A 133 -2.13 47.09 31.27
C THR A 133 -1.95 45.82 32.08
N ASP A 134 -0.90 45.72 32.90
CA ASP A 134 -0.66 44.57 33.77
C ASP A 134 -1.78 44.36 34.78
N LEU A 135 -2.35 45.43 35.35
CA LEU A 135 -3.50 45.33 36.26
C LEU A 135 -4.77 44.87 35.53
N ILE A 136 -5.06 45.41 34.35
CA ILE A 136 -6.21 45.00 33.54
C ILE A 136 -6.07 43.54 33.14
N LEU A 137 -4.87 43.12 32.72
CA LEU A 137 -4.61 41.72 32.38
C LEU A 137 -4.76 40.86 33.63
N LYS A 138 -4.08 41.19 34.74
CA LYS A 138 -4.10 40.39 35.97
C LYS A 138 -5.47 40.24 36.63
N HIS A 139 -6.35 41.24 36.50
CA HIS A 139 -7.68 41.23 37.12
C HIS A 139 -8.83 40.96 36.13
N GLY A 140 -8.60 41.13 34.83
CA GLY A 140 -9.54 40.81 33.76
C GLY A 140 -9.32 39.43 33.11
N HIS A 141 -8.15 38.81 33.27
CA HIS A 141 -7.77 37.53 32.65
C HIS A 141 -8.55 36.31 33.12
N VAL A 142 -9.25 36.39 34.26
CA VAL A 142 -9.88 35.20 34.87
C VAL A 142 -10.93 34.56 33.95
N SER A 143 -11.50 35.27 32.96
CA SER A 143 -12.39 34.62 31.98
C SER A 143 -11.64 34.01 30.79
N LEU A 144 -10.51 34.58 30.39
CA LEU A 144 -9.97 34.36 29.06
C LEU A 144 -9.00 33.18 28.97
N GLU A 145 -8.21 32.93 30.03
CA GLU A 145 -7.45 31.68 30.16
C GLU A 145 -8.40 30.47 30.31
N ASP A 146 -9.48 30.63 31.08
CA ASP A 146 -10.52 29.60 31.26
C ASP A 146 -11.30 29.35 29.96
N GLU A 147 -11.54 30.38 29.15
CA GLU A 147 -12.17 30.26 27.83
C GLU A 147 -11.24 29.60 26.81
N MET A 148 -9.97 29.99 26.76
CA MET A 148 -8.98 29.34 25.92
C MET A 148 -8.81 27.87 26.32
N SER A 149 -8.80 27.58 27.62
CA SER A 149 -8.78 26.21 28.14
C SER A 149 -10.00 25.41 27.68
N ARG A 150 -11.22 25.93 27.82
CA ARG A 150 -12.45 25.28 27.33
C ARG A 150 -12.44 25.06 25.82
N ALA A 151 -11.97 26.05 25.04
CA ALA A 151 -11.85 25.94 23.59
C ALA A 151 -10.81 24.88 23.20
N LEU A 152 -9.64 24.86 23.86
CA LEU A 152 -8.61 23.84 23.66
C LEU A 152 -9.15 22.47 24.02
N GLU A 153 -9.89 22.31 25.10
CA GLU A 153 -10.49 21.03 25.48
C GLU A 153 -11.45 20.52 24.39
N ALA A 154 -12.32 21.38 23.87
CA ALA A 154 -13.24 21.05 22.78
C ALA A 154 -12.51 20.68 21.49
N LEU A 155 -11.47 21.43 21.11
CA LEU A 155 -10.65 21.16 19.93
C LEU A 155 -9.84 19.86 20.08
N CYS A 156 -9.25 19.62 21.25
CA CYS A 156 -8.51 18.40 21.56
C CYS A 156 -9.39 17.16 21.48
N LYS A 157 -10.67 17.25 21.89
CA LYS A 157 -11.65 16.16 21.73
C LYS A 157 -11.92 15.78 20.27
N ARG A 158 -11.65 16.69 19.32
CA ARG A 158 -11.85 16.50 17.87
C ARG A 158 -10.53 16.32 17.09
N SER A 159 -9.40 16.09 17.76
CA SER A 159 -8.08 16.04 17.11
C SER A 159 -7.93 14.95 16.04
N ASN A 160 -8.77 13.91 16.07
CA ASN A 160 -8.82 12.86 15.06
C ASN A 160 -9.37 13.31 13.69
N LEU A 161 -10.02 14.48 13.62
CA LEU A 161 -10.63 15.04 12.41
C LEU A 161 -9.79 16.14 11.79
N LEU A 162 -8.70 16.55 12.45
CA LEU A 162 -7.84 17.65 11.99
C LEU A 162 -6.89 17.15 10.91
N SER A 163 -6.62 18.00 9.93
CA SER A 163 -5.49 17.77 9.02
C SER A 163 -4.16 17.96 9.75
N ASP A 164 -3.07 17.35 9.24
CA ASP A 164 -1.75 17.36 9.89
C ASP A 164 -1.25 18.78 10.21
N VAL A 165 -1.54 19.74 9.33
CA VAL A 165 -1.18 21.15 9.52
C VAL A 165 -1.91 21.77 10.71
N HIS A 166 -3.21 21.47 10.87
CA HIS A 166 -4.03 22.02 11.95
C HIS A 166 -3.83 21.28 13.27
N ALA A 167 -3.60 19.97 13.24
CA ALA A 167 -3.15 19.22 14.41
C ALA A 167 -1.87 19.82 15.01
N ARG A 168 -0.92 20.21 14.15
CA ARG A 168 0.32 20.87 14.57
C ARG A 168 0.09 22.27 15.13
N LYS A 169 -0.81 23.06 14.53
CA LYS A 169 -1.20 24.38 15.06
C LYS A 169 -1.87 24.24 16.43
N LEU A 170 -2.76 23.27 16.59
CA LEU A 170 -3.41 22.99 17.87
C LEU A 170 -2.38 22.55 18.92
N ALA A 171 -1.42 21.68 18.59
CA ALA A 171 -0.33 21.33 19.49
C ALA A 171 0.49 22.55 19.95
N ASN A 172 0.79 23.48 19.03
CA ASN A 172 1.44 24.74 19.39
C ASN A 172 0.58 25.62 20.29
N LEU A 173 -0.74 25.67 20.10
CA LEU A 173 -1.64 26.39 20.99
C LEU A 173 -1.68 25.75 22.38
N VAL A 174 -1.69 24.41 22.47
CA VAL A 174 -1.62 23.69 23.74
C VAL A 174 -0.28 23.96 24.45
N ILE A 175 0.84 24.03 23.73
CA ILE A 175 2.14 24.41 24.30
C ILE A 175 2.12 25.85 24.83
N GLN A 176 1.43 26.76 24.14
CA GLN A 176 1.43 28.17 24.48
C GLN A 176 0.48 28.52 25.63
N HIS A 177 -0.70 27.91 25.63
CA HIS A 177 -1.82 28.32 26.50
C HIS A 177 -2.50 27.15 27.22
N GLY A 178 -2.11 25.91 26.91
CA GLY A 178 -2.72 24.72 27.46
C GLY A 178 -2.06 24.25 28.75
N THR A 179 -2.71 23.27 29.37
CA THR A 179 -2.19 22.51 30.52
C THR A 179 -1.82 21.10 30.10
N MET A 180 -1.16 20.35 31.00
CA MET A 180 -0.88 18.93 30.83
C MET A 180 -2.15 18.11 30.44
N ASP A 181 -3.30 18.44 31.00
CA ASP A 181 -4.54 17.70 30.72
C ASP A 181 -5.07 17.94 29.31
N HIS A 182 -4.82 19.13 28.75
CA HIS A 182 -5.10 19.42 27.34
C HIS A 182 -4.18 18.59 26.43
N ALA A 183 -2.88 18.51 26.77
CA ALA A 183 -1.92 17.69 26.03
C ALA A 183 -2.31 16.20 26.08
N LYS A 184 -2.67 15.68 27.25
CA LYS A 184 -3.19 14.31 27.43
C LYS A 184 -4.44 14.05 26.60
N THR A 185 -5.40 14.98 26.62
CA THR A 185 -6.66 14.89 25.86
C THR A 185 -6.39 14.89 24.36
N PHE A 186 -5.54 15.81 23.89
CA PHE A 186 -5.13 15.91 22.49
C PHE A 186 -4.53 14.60 22.02
N VAL A 187 -3.52 14.11 22.74
CA VAL A 187 -2.78 12.90 22.42
C VAL A 187 -3.69 11.69 22.38
N HIS A 188 -4.53 11.49 23.40
CA HIS A 188 -5.42 10.34 23.50
C HIS A 188 -6.37 10.23 22.29
N ARG A 189 -6.78 11.36 21.71
CA ARG A 189 -7.67 11.43 20.56
C ARG A 189 -6.94 11.51 19.22
N TYR A 190 -5.67 11.90 19.21
CA TYR A 190 -4.88 12.05 18.00
C TYR A 190 -4.55 10.69 17.40
N ARG A 191 -4.99 10.44 16.17
CA ARG A 191 -4.82 9.16 15.48
C ARG A 191 -3.51 9.04 14.68
N GLY A 192 -2.58 9.97 14.88
CA GLY A 192 -1.38 10.07 14.05
C GLY A 192 -1.62 10.84 12.75
N PRO A 193 -0.53 11.24 12.07
CA PRO A 193 -0.60 12.00 10.84
C PRO A 193 -0.99 11.08 9.66
N HIS A 194 -1.52 11.69 8.60
CA HIS A 194 -1.89 10.98 7.37
C HIS A 194 -0.68 10.62 6.50
N ALA A 195 0.39 11.38 6.62
CA ALA A 195 1.61 11.27 5.83
C ALA A 195 2.85 11.48 6.74
N PRO A 196 4.08 11.18 6.25
CA PRO A 196 5.29 11.62 6.92
C PRO A 196 5.31 13.15 6.99
N ALA A 197 4.83 13.69 8.11
CA ALA A 197 4.70 15.11 8.36
C ALA A 197 5.66 15.54 9.47
N LYS A 198 5.71 16.84 9.72
CA LYS A 198 6.45 17.36 10.87
C LYS A 198 5.83 16.80 12.16
N PRO A 199 6.66 16.37 13.13
CA PRO A 199 6.18 15.76 14.35
C PRO A 199 5.23 16.70 15.09
N VAL A 200 4.10 16.16 15.56
CA VAL A 200 3.08 16.87 16.33
C VAL A 200 3.20 16.47 17.79
N VAL A 201 3.26 15.16 18.04
CA VAL A 201 3.35 14.58 19.37
C VAL A 201 4.71 14.82 20.00
N ALA A 202 5.80 14.78 19.21
CA ALA A 202 7.12 15.08 19.74
C ALA A 202 7.23 16.50 20.31
N LEU A 203 6.47 17.46 19.78
CA LEU A 203 6.44 18.82 20.32
C LEU A 203 5.82 18.85 21.73
N LEU A 204 4.72 18.10 21.92
CA LEU A 204 4.06 18.00 23.21
C LEU A 204 4.92 17.22 24.22
N GLY A 205 5.53 16.10 23.82
CA GLY A 205 6.44 15.33 24.66
C GLY A 205 7.67 16.13 25.08
N ALA A 206 8.25 16.94 24.18
CA ALA A 206 9.38 17.81 24.50
C ALA A 206 9.02 18.93 25.48
N HIS A 207 7.79 19.48 25.42
CA HIS A 207 7.37 20.58 26.28
C HIS A 207 6.84 20.12 27.64
N PHE A 208 5.97 19.11 27.66
CA PHE A 208 5.29 18.62 28.86
C PHE A 208 6.01 17.44 29.53
N GLY A 209 6.98 16.82 28.85
CA GLY A 209 7.64 15.59 29.29
C GLY A 209 6.94 14.33 28.77
N TRP A 210 7.71 13.28 28.51
CA TRP A 210 7.19 12.02 27.96
C TRP A 210 6.51 11.13 29.00
N GLU A 211 7.04 11.07 30.22
CA GLU A 211 6.49 10.25 31.32
C GLU A 211 5.02 10.59 31.62
N PRO A 212 4.61 11.87 31.80
CA PRO A 212 3.20 12.19 32.05
C PRO A 212 2.24 11.88 30.89
N LEU A 213 2.76 11.73 29.66
CA LEU A 213 1.97 11.45 28.46
C LEU A 213 1.97 9.98 28.06
N GLN A 214 2.82 9.14 28.66
CA GLN A 214 3.06 7.75 28.24
C GLN A 214 1.77 6.93 28.12
N LEU A 215 0.90 6.99 29.12
CA LEU A 215 -0.35 6.22 29.14
C LEU A 215 -1.29 6.61 27.98
N GLN A 216 -1.48 7.91 27.75
CA GLN A 216 -2.33 8.42 26.68
C GLN A 216 -1.72 8.16 25.30
N LEU A 217 -0.40 8.26 25.17
CA LEU A 217 0.32 7.94 23.94
C LEU A 217 0.19 6.47 23.58
N LEU A 218 0.40 5.58 24.54
CA LEU A 218 0.24 4.15 24.32
C LEU A 218 -1.20 3.82 23.93
N ALA A 219 -2.21 4.44 24.57
CA ALA A 219 -3.61 4.28 24.17
C ALA A 219 -3.87 4.79 22.74
N ALA A 220 -3.32 5.95 22.38
CA ALA A 220 -3.45 6.52 21.04
C ALA A 220 -2.81 5.63 19.96
N ILE A 221 -1.61 5.10 20.23
CA ILE A 221 -0.93 4.13 19.37
C ILE A 221 -1.82 2.88 19.20
N LYS A 222 -2.33 2.32 20.30
CA LYS A 222 -3.22 1.15 20.27
C LYS A 222 -4.47 1.38 19.42
N HIS A 223 -5.11 2.56 19.56
CA HIS A 223 -6.28 2.92 18.77
C HIS A 223 -5.96 3.20 17.31
N SER A 224 -4.75 3.64 16.99
CA SER A 224 -4.32 3.96 15.63
C SER A 224 -4.01 2.70 14.82
N PHE A 225 -3.64 1.59 15.47
CA PHE A 225 -3.44 0.29 14.82
C PHE A 225 -4.77 -0.46 14.55
N SER A 226 -5.73 0.22 13.93
CA SER A 226 -6.88 -0.43 13.30
C SER A 226 -6.52 -0.90 11.87
N PRO A 227 -7.18 -1.94 11.33
CA PRO A 227 -6.94 -2.42 9.96
C PRO A 227 -6.97 -1.30 8.90
N SER A 228 -7.86 -0.33 9.07
CA SER A 228 -8.01 0.85 8.20
C SER A 228 -7.03 2.00 8.45
N ASN A 229 -6.20 1.94 9.51
CA ASN A 229 -5.32 3.05 9.91
C ASN A 229 -3.88 2.63 10.24
N LEU A 230 -3.44 1.43 9.83
CA LEU A 230 -2.10 0.91 10.14
C LEU A 230 -0.98 1.91 9.83
N ALA A 231 -1.04 2.59 8.68
CA ALA A 231 -0.09 3.62 8.29
C ALA A 231 0.03 4.72 9.35
N ARG A 232 -1.10 5.20 9.89
CA ARG A 232 -1.09 6.25 10.92
C ARG A 232 -0.51 5.78 12.23
N GLY A 233 -0.76 4.52 12.61
CA GLY A 233 -0.11 3.89 13.77
C GLY A 233 1.41 3.91 13.64
N PHE A 234 1.95 3.53 12.48
CA PHE A 234 3.38 3.60 12.20
C PHE A 234 3.91 5.05 12.19
N TRP A 235 3.22 6.00 11.55
CA TRP A 235 3.64 7.40 11.57
C TRP A 235 3.61 8.02 12.98
N LEU A 236 2.61 7.68 13.79
CA LEU A 236 2.53 8.11 15.18
C LEU A 236 3.71 7.57 16.00
N MET A 237 4.11 6.30 15.79
CA MET A 237 5.33 5.79 16.42
C MET A 237 6.59 6.51 15.92
N LEU A 238 6.65 6.92 14.64
CA LEU A 238 7.79 7.68 14.13
C LEU A 238 7.86 9.09 14.71
N ASP A 239 6.71 9.72 14.96
CA ASP A 239 6.60 11.00 15.67
C ASP A 239 7.10 10.85 17.13
N VAL A 240 6.69 9.77 17.81
CA VAL A 240 7.13 9.46 19.18
C VAL A 240 8.59 9.02 19.24
N GLY A 241 9.18 8.43 18.21
CA GLY A 241 10.52 7.83 18.27
C GLY A 241 11.66 8.84 18.41
N PRO A 242 12.73 8.54 19.17
CA PRO A 242 13.90 9.43 19.36
C PRO A 242 14.44 9.89 18.00
N PRO A 243 14.80 11.18 17.77
CA PRO A 243 15.27 11.68 16.47
C PRO A 243 16.34 10.77 15.86
N PHE A 244 16.40 10.67 14.53
CA PHE A 244 17.52 9.98 13.88
C PHE A 244 18.78 10.63 14.44
N ALA A 245 19.60 9.85 15.15
CA ALA A 245 20.93 10.30 15.47
C ALA A 245 21.60 10.50 14.12
N ASN A 246 21.71 11.75 13.66
CA ASN A 246 22.32 12.06 12.37
C ASN A 246 23.68 11.36 12.37
N GLN A 247 23.83 10.31 11.58
CA GLN A 247 25.07 9.54 11.45
C GLN A 247 26.17 10.39 10.78
N GLU A 248 25.89 11.64 10.43
CA GLU A 248 26.77 12.56 9.71
C GLU A 248 28.04 13.01 10.47
N GLY A 249 28.41 12.42 11.61
CA GLY A 249 29.55 12.90 12.40
C GLY A 249 30.45 11.87 13.07
N SER A 250 30.22 10.56 12.92
CA SER A 250 31.00 9.54 13.64
C SER A 250 32.01 8.78 12.76
N ALA A 251 32.61 9.46 11.79
CA ALA A 251 33.87 8.99 11.21
C ALA A 251 35.01 9.50 12.09
N GLU A 252 35.47 8.63 12.99
CA GLU A 252 36.81 8.62 13.61
C GLU A 252 37.45 9.99 13.94
N GLY A 253 37.11 10.51 15.12
CA GLY A 253 37.91 11.52 15.80
C GLY A 253 37.79 11.34 17.30
N GLU A 254 38.87 10.90 17.95
CA GLU A 254 39.03 10.90 19.41
C GLU A 254 38.49 12.19 20.07
N PRO A 255 38.06 12.15 21.34
CA PRO A 255 37.47 13.29 22.02
C PRO A 255 38.56 14.32 22.35
N ARG A 256 38.91 15.18 21.38
CA ARG A 256 39.62 16.43 21.67
C ARG A 256 38.60 17.48 22.05
N CYS A 257 38.53 17.71 23.36
CA CYS A 257 37.93 18.87 23.97
C CYS A 257 38.65 20.13 23.43
N GLY A 258 38.07 20.76 22.40
CA GLY A 258 38.59 21.96 21.76
C GLY A 258 37.50 23.00 21.63
N ALA A 259 37.62 24.08 22.40
CA ALA A 259 36.73 25.21 22.40
C ALA A 259 36.87 26.10 21.14
N ALA A 260 35.76 26.44 20.51
CA ALA A 260 35.49 27.70 19.78
C ALA A 260 34.01 27.66 19.31
N ALA A 261 33.09 28.45 19.86
CA ALA A 261 32.83 29.87 19.60
C ALA A 261 31.97 30.12 18.35
N GLY A 262 30.75 30.65 18.55
CA GLY A 262 30.13 31.56 17.57
C GLY A 262 28.68 31.33 17.13
N ALA A 263 27.70 31.28 18.03
CA ALA A 263 26.36 31.84 17.75
C ALA A 263 25.67 32.24 19.06
N SER A 264 25.58 33.55 19.24
CA SER A 264 25.11 34.25 20.42
C SER A 264 23.61 34.03 20.67
N SER A 265 23.26 33.20 21.66
CA SER A 265 22.08 33.42 22.50
C SER A 265 22.56 33.83 23.90
N THR A 266 22.39 35.12 24.19
CA THR A 266 22.40 35.67 25.55
C THR A 266 21.30 34.97 26.36
N GLY A 267 21.48 34.42 27.56
CA GLY A 267 22.59 34.34 28.48
C GLY A 267 21.99 34.01 29.86
N GLY A 268 22.49 32.98 30.54
CA GLY A 268 22.34 32.80 31.99
C GLY A 268 21.45 31.63 32.48
N LYS A 269 22.10 30.71 33.20
CA LYS A 269 21.56 29.68 34.12
C LYS A 269 20.73 28.54 33.49
N GLY A 270 21.39 27.44 33.14
CA GLY A 270 20.72 26.18 32.79
C GLY A 270 21.66 24.97 32.76
N ARG A 271 22.57 24.83 33.74
CA ARG A 271 23.44 23.64 33.83
C ARG A 271 22.82 22.51 34.66
N LEU A 272 21.61 22.69 35.18
CA LEU A 272 20.87 21.69 35.97
C LEU A 272 19.86 20.86 35.15
N ASP A 273 19.64 21.20 33.87
CA ASP A 273 18.56 20.57 33.07
C ASP A 273 18.96 19.27 32.36
N GLY A 274 20.24 18.89 32.40
CA GLY A 274 20.73 17.69 31.73
C GLY A 274 20.14 16.39 32.28
N ALA A 275 19.94 16.30 33.60
CA ALA A 275 19.38 15.12 34.24
C ALA A 275 17.88 14.95 33.92
N ALA A 276 17.12 16.05 33.90
CA ALA A 276 15.71 16.05 33.55
C ALA A 276 15.49 15.72 32.06
N ALA A 277 16.31 16.28 31.17
CA ALA A 277 16.27 15.95 29.75
C ALA A 277 16.60 14.47 29.49
N ALA A 278 17.61 13.93 30.18
CA ALA A 278 17.98 12.51 30.07
C ALA A 278 16.88 11.57 30.62
N ALA A 279 16.22 11.94 31.72
CA ALA A 279 15.08 11.19 32.25
C ALA A 279 13.89 11.21 31.29
N SER A 280 13.57 12.38 30.70
CA SER A 280 12.51 12.53 29.71
C SER A 280 12.77 11.67 28.46
N GLU A 281 14.01 11.66 27.95
CA GLU A 281 14.37 10.83 26.79
C GLU A 281 14.35 9.32 27.12
N ARG A 282 14.69 8.93 28.36
CA ARG A 282 14.54 7.53 28.81
C ARG A 282 13.07 7.10 28.78
N ALA A 283 12.17 7.94 29.31
CA ALA A 283 10.73 7.66 29.29
C ALA A 283 10.17 7.54 27.86
N ARG A 284 10.72 8.32 26.92
CA ARG A 284 10.41 8.20 25.49
C ARG A 284 10.82 6.85 24.91
N VAL A 285 12.04 6.39 25.21
CA VAL A 285 12.55 5.09 24.75
C VAL A 285 11.73 3.94 25.35
N GLU A 286 11.38 4.02 26.64
CA GLU A 286 10.52 3.04 27.31
C GLU A 286 9.12 2.99 26.67
N LEU A 287 8.50 4.14 26.38
CA LEU A 287 7.23 4.22 25.66
C LEU A 287 7.30 3.53 24.29
N CYS A 288 8.38 3.77 23.52
CA CYS A 288 8.57 3.11 22.23
C CYS A 288 8.70 1.60 22.40
N ALA A 289 9.48 1.14 23.38
CA ALA A 289 9.64 -0.29 23.68
C ALA A 289 8.30 -0.94 24.05
N ASP A 290 7.50 -0.29 24.91
CA ASP A 290 6.17 -0.75 25.30
C ASP A 290 5.22 -0.83 24.09
N ALA A 291 5.27 0.17 23.20
CA ALA A 291 4.47 0.18 21.98
C ALA A 291 4.85 -0.98 21.02
N VAL A 292 6.15 -1.22 20.82
CA VAL A 292 6.65 -2.34 20.00
C VAL A 292 6.27 -3.68 20.61
N ALA A 293 6.44 -3.84 21.93
CA ALA A 293 6.10 -5.06 22.65
C ALA A 293 4.60 -5.34 22.57
N TRP A 294 3.76 -4.33 22.79
CA TRP A 294 2.31 -4.45 22.63
C TRP A 294 1.93 -4.82 21.21
N LEU A 295 2.47 -4.16 20.19
CA LEU A 295 2.11 -4.41 18.79
C LEU A 295 2.53 -5.83 18.36
N THR A 296 3.71 -6.26 18.78
CA THR A 296 4.20 -7.63 18.56
C THR A 296 3.24 -8.63 19.20
N ALA A 297 2.87 -8.42 20.47
CA ALA A 297 1.91 -9.28 21.16
C ALA A 297 0.52 -9.27 20.49
N PHE A 298 0.05 -8.10 20.06
CA PHE A 298 -1.26 -7.93 19.40
C PHE A 298 -1.34 -8.70 18.08
N VAL A 299 -0.33 -8.60 17.22
CA VAL A 299 -0.29 -9.30 15.93
C VAL A 299 -0.05 -10.80 16.13
N CYS A 300 0.83 -11.19 17.07
CA CYS A 300 1.07 -12.61 17.36
C CYS A 300 -0.14 -13.31 18.01
N ALA A 301 -0.86 -12.64 18.92
CA ALA A 301 -1.99 -13.23 19.64
C ALA A 301 -3.23 -13.43 18.75
N ARG A 302 -3.44 -12.56 17.74
CA ARG A 302 -4.61 -12.63 16.85
C ARG A 302 -4.72 -13.95 16.08
N ARG A 303 -3.63 -14.69 15.86
CA ARG A 303 -3.69 -16.00 15.19
C ARG A 303 -4.40 -17.07 16.02
N LEU A 304 -4.36 -17.00 17.35
CA LEU A 304 -4.98 -18.05 18.18
C LEU A 304 -6.52 -18.06 18.08
N ALA A 305 -7.12 -17.00 17.53
CA ALA A 305 -8.56 -16.94 17.30
C ALA A 305 -8.98 -17.36 15.87
N VAL A 306 -8.03 -17.79 15.03
CA VAL A 306 -8.21 -18.02 13.57
C VAL A 306 -8.76 -19.41 13.22
N ASP A 307 -8.79 -20.36 14.15
CA ASP A 307 -9.35 -21.69 13.87
C ASP A 307 -10.88 -21.69 13.61
N ASP A 308 -11.56 -20.53 13.71
CA ASP A 308 -12.99 -20.32 13.45
C ASP A 308 -13.25 -19.49 12.15
N TRP A 309 -12.30 -19.50 11.20
CA TRP A 309 -12.27 -18.66 9.98
C TRP A 309 -13.35 -18.91 8.92
N ASP A 310 -14.27 -19.85 9.12
CA ASP A 310 -15.36 -20.11 8.17
C ASP A 310 -16.40 -18.96 8.09
N LYS A 311 -16.24 -17.89 8.88
CA LYS A 311 -17.16 -16.74 8.93
C LYS A 311 -16.50 -15.45 8.47
N GLY A 312 -16.14 -15.38 7.19
CA GLY A 312 -16.18 -14.21 6.27
C GLY A 312 -15.93 -12.77 6.73
N ASP A 313 -15.34 -12.50 7.89
CA ASP A 313 -15.08 -11.13 8.35
C ASP A 313 -13.68 -10.70 7.88
N ASP A 314 -13.61 -10.31 6.61
CA ASP A 314 -12.41 -9.78 5.92
C ASP A 314 -11.74 -8.59 6.65
N ASN A 315 -12.40 -8.03 7.68
CA ASN A 315 -11.96 -6.87 8.43
C ASN A 315 -10.83 -7.13 9.43
N LEU A 316 -10.39 -8.38 9.67
CA LEU A 316 -9.46 -8.69 10.77
C LEU A 316 -7.99 -8.86 10.38
N GLN A 317 -7.65 -8.85 9.09
CA GLN A 317 -6.27 -9.09 8.65
C GLN A 317 -5.39 -7.86 8.93
N PHE A 318 -4.32 -8.05 9.72
CA PHE A 318 -3.23 -7.08 9.86
C PHE A 318 -2.38 -7.11 8.57
N GLY A 319 -2.98 -6.72 7.46
CA GLY A 319 -2.33 -6.77 6.16
C GLY A 319 -1.64 -5.44 5.85
N LEU A 320 -0.34 -5.47 5.60
CA LEU A 320 0.36 -4.40 4.87
C LEU A 320 -0.07 -4.39 3.38
N ARG A 321 -1.38 -4.40 3.13
CA ARG A 321 -1.97 -4.38 1.78
C ARG A 321 -1.80 -3.01 1.13
N ASP A 322 -1.75 -1.96 1.95
CA ASP A 322 -1.53 -0.59 1.50
C ASP A 322 -0.03 -0.27 1.45
N ILE A 323 0.42 0.23 0.30
CA ILE A 323 1.76 0.81 0.08
C ILE A 323 2.12 1.84 1.13
N THR A 324 1.16 2.66 1.54
CA THR A 324 1.37 3.71 2.55
C THR A 324 1.72 3.10 3.90
N ALA A 325 0.98 2.06 4.32
CA ALA A 325 1.25 1.34 5.56
C ALA A 325 2.61 0.64 5.52
N THR A 326 2.97 0.09 4.37
CA THR A 326 4.27 -0.57 4.19
C THR A 326 5.43 0.43 4.22
N GLY A 327 5.31 1.55 3.52
CA GLY A 327 6.34 2.60 3.56
C GLY A 327 6.54 3.13 4.98
N ALA A 328 5.45 3.31 5.73
CA ALA A 328 5.51 3.71 7.12
C ALA A 328 6.18 2.63 8.00
N TYR A 329 5.82 1.36 7.80
CA TYR A 329 6.41 0.22 8.51
C TYR A 329 7.92 0.10 8.28
N LEU A 330 8.38 0.24 7.04
CA LEU A 330 9.81 0.22 6.73
C LEU A 330 10.55 1.37 7.39
N THR A 331 9.97 2.57 7.36
CA THR A 331 10.56 3.73 8.04
C THR A 331 10.67 3.48 9.54
N VAL A 332 9.71 2.75 10.15
CA VAL A 332 9.78 2.28 11.54
C VAL A 332 10.94 1.29 11.73
N LEU A 333 11.09 0.28 10.87
CA LEU A 333 12.20 -0.68 10.96
C LEU A 333 13.56 0.00 10.84
N GLU A 334 13.67 0.98 9.95
CA GLU A 334 14.85 1.82 9.77
C GLU A 334 15.17 2.62 11.05
N ARG A 335 14.14 3.20 11.68
CA ARG A 335 14.28 4.03 12.87
C ARG A 335 14.62 3.25 14.14
N TYR A 336 13.95 2.11 14.34
CA TYR A 336 14.02 1.35 15.59
C TYR A 336 14.96 0.13 15.51
N GLY A 337 15.47 -0.17 14.31
CA GLY A 337 16.29 -1.34 14.05
C GLY A 337 15.46 -2.62 13.86
N PRO A 338 15.99 -3.60 13.09
CA PRO A 338 15.27 -4.81 12.72
C PRO A 338 15.07 -5.76 13.92
N ASN A 339 15.97 -5.74 14.91
CA ASN A 339 15.98 -6.73 15.99
C ASN A 339 14.76 -6.62 16.90
N SER A 340 14.39 -5.40 17.30
CA SER A 340 13.22 -5.13 18.15
C SER A 340 11.90 -5.51 17.44
N TRP A 341 11.94 -5.60 16.12
CA TRP A 341 10.80 -5.86 15.25
C TRP A 341 10.86 -7.23 14.57
N ALA A 342 11.85 -8.08 14.89
CA ALA A 342 12.12 -9.30 14.14
C ALA A 342 10.94 -10.29 14.19
N LEU A 343 10.35 -10.49 15.37
CA LEU A 343 9.17 -11.35 15.53
C LEU A 343 7.96 -10.83 14.76
N LEU A 344 7.71 -9.51 14.83
CA LEU A 344 6.61 -8.91 14.08
C LEU A 344 6.87 -8.98 12.57
N THR A 345 8.11 -8.71 12.14
CA THR A 345 8.58 -8.80 10.75
C THR A 345 8.31 -10.17 10.18
N GLU A 346 8.80 -11.21 10.85
CA GLU A 346 8.63 -12.61 10.45
C GLU A 346 7.14 -12.94 10.36
N ARG A 347 6.35 -12.46 11.32
CA ARG A 347 4.92 -12.69 11.35
C ARG A 347 4.18 -12.02 10.19
N VAL A 348 4.44 -10.74 9.95
CA VAL A 348 3.85 -9.96 8.86
C VAL A 348 4.24 -10.55 7.51
N ALA A 349 5.51 -10.95 7.33
CA ALA A 349 5.97 -11.65 6.14
C ALA A 349 5.17 -12.93 5.88
N LYS A 350 5.03 -13.80 6.89
CA LYS A 350 4.26 -15.05 6.80
C LYS A 350 2.78 -14.81 6.52
N GLU A 351 2.17 -13.80 7.14
CA GLU A 351 0.77 -13.47 6.91
C GLU A 351 0.53 -12.93 5.49
N LEU A 352 1.37 -12.02 5.00
CA LEU A 352 1.26 -11.49 3.64
C LEU A 352 1.40 -12.60 2.60
N VAL A 353 2.41 -13.46 2.76
CA VAL A 353 2.65 -14.62 1.90
C VAL A 353 1.48 -15.61 1.95
N GLY A 354 0.91 -15.84 3.13
CA GLY A 354 -0.24 -16.74 3.30
C GLY A 354 -1.55 -16.19 2.75
N VAL A 355 -1.70 -14.85 2.64
CA VAL A 355 -2.89 -14.20 2.09
C VAL A 355 -2.84 -14.10 0.57
N SER A 356 -1.72 -13.61 0.02
CA SER A 356 -1.55 -13.48 -1.43
C SER A 356 -0.08 -13.37 -1.78
N LEU A 357 0.42 -14.37 -2.50
CA LEU A 357 1.79 -14.37 -3.02
C LEU A 357 1.99 -13.27 -4.09
N THR A 358 0.95 -12.91 -4.84
CA THR A 358 0.98 -11.74 -5.75
C THR A 358 1.30 -10.47 -4.98
N MET A 359 0.52 -10.18 -3.92
CA MET A 359 0.72 -8.98 -3.12
C MET A 359 2.07 -9.00 -2.40
N ALA A 360 2.49 -10.16 -1.90
CA ALA A 360 3.78 -10.29 -1.23
C ALA A 360 4.95 -10.00 -2.19
N THR A 361 4.90 -10.51 -3.42
CA THR A 361 5.89 -10.24 -4.46
C THR A 361 5.90 -8.77 -4.89
N GLU A 362 4.71 -8.18 -5.15
CA GLU A 362 4.62 -6.77 -5.53
C GLU A 362 5.20 -5.89 -4.42
N LEU A 363 4.91 -6.23 -3.16
CA LEU A 363 5.45 -5.53 -2.03
C LEU A 363 6.97 -5.67 -1.97
N LEU A 364 7.49 -6.90 -2.05
CA LEU A 364 8.92 -7.15 -2.07
C LEU A 364 9.61 -6.36 -3.18
N PHE A 365 9.00 -6.25 -4.37
CA PHE A 365 9.49 -5.47 -5.50
C PHE A 365 9.56 -3.99 -5.21
N ARG A 366 8.47 -3.38 -4.74
CA ARG A 366 8.46 -1.95 -4.40
C ARG A 366 9.52 -1.61 -3.35
N ILE A 367 9.79 -2.52 -2.41
CA ILE A 367 10.80 -2.29 -1.38
C ILE A 367 12.20 -2.52 -1.94
N ALA A 368 12.44 -3.64 -2.61
CA ALA A 368 13.78 -4.05 -3.04
C ALA A 368 14.26 -3.31 -4.28
N VAL A 369 13.37 -2.83 -5.16
CA VAL A 369 13.71 -2.24 -6.45
C VAL A 369 13.52 -0.72 -6.44
N ASP A 370 12.34 -0.22 -6.02
CA ASP A 370 12.08 1.24 -6.05
C ASP A 370 12.96 2.00 -5.06
N LYS A 371 13.22 1.43 -3.88
CA LYS A 371 14.07 2.07 -2.86
C LYS A 371 15.56 1.88 -3.10
N CYS A 372 15.99 0.79 -3.75
CA CYS A 372 17.39 0.54 -4.06
C CYS A 372 17.88 1.24 -5.35
N GLY A 373 17.10 2.15 -5.93
CA GLY A 373 17.54 2.97 -7.08
C GLY A 373 17.30 2.34 -8.46
N GLY A 374 16.41 1.35 -8.60
CA GLY A 374 15.80 0.89 -9.86
C GLY A 374 16.71 0.19 -10.88
N CYS A 375 18.01 0.47 -10.89
CA CYS A 375 18.99 -0.13 -11.80
C CYS A 375 20.14 -0.79 -11.03
N PRO A 376 20.51 -2.05 -11.36
CA PRO A 376 21.77 -2.62 -10.89
C PRO A 376 22.91 -1.64 -11.19
N GLY A 377 23.82 -1.37 -10.25
CA GLY A 377 25.02 -0.56 -10.51
C GLY A 377 24.91 0.96 -10.31
N ALA A 378 23.73 1.54 -10.11
CA ALA A 378 23.59 2.95 -9.69
C ALA A 378 23.69 3.06 -8.16
N ARG A 379 24.85 2.71 -7.58
CA ARG A 379 25.14 2.98 -6.16
C ARG A 379 25.51 4.44 -5.99
N ALA A 380 24.52 5.31 -5.96
CA ALA A 380 24.70 6.68 -5.52
C ALA A 380 23.49 7.10 -4.67
N ASN A 381 23.66 7.01 -3.35
CA ASN A 381 22.89 7.70 -2.30
C ASN A 381 21.52 7.11 -1.86
N GLY A 382 21.17 5.87 -2.24
CA GLY A 382 19.87 5.26 -1.87
C GLY A 382 19.97 3.86 -1.24
N ASP A 383 21.08 3.50 -0.62
CA ASP A 383 21.20 2.16 0.00
C ASP A 383 20.15 2.00 1.10
N LEU A 384 19.32 0.96 0.99
CA LEU A 384 18.46 0.53 2.09
C LEU A 384 19.31 0.40 3.35
N LEU A 385 18.83 0.94 4.47
CA LEU A 385 19.50 0.78 5.74
C LEU A 385 19.65 -0.71 6.06
N PRO A 386 20.71 -1.15 6.78
CA PRO A 386 20.99 -2.56 7.04
C PRO A 386 19.78 -3.33 7.62
N GLY A 387 18.95 -2.67 8.41
CA GLY A 387 17.72 -3.25 8.96
C GLY A 387 16.64 -3.54 7.92
N ALA A 388 16.41 -2.62 6.98
CA ALA A 388 15.48 -2.83 5.87
C ALA A 388 15.99 -3.94 4.94
N VAL A 389 17.31 -4.00 4.67
CA VAL A 389 17.90 -5.11 3.91
C VAL A 389 17.68 -6.45 4.60
N ALA A 390 17.89 -6.53 5.92
CA ALA A 390 17.65 -7.75 6.69
C ALA A 390 16.17 -8.18 6.65
N PHE A 391 15.24 -7.23 6.79
CA PHE A 391 13.80 -7.45 6.62
C PHE A 391 13.49 -8.02 5.23
N CYS A 392 13.94 -7.34 4.17
CA CYS A 392 13.64 -7.76 2.80
C CYS A 392 14.22 -9.14 2.48
N LYS A 393 15.41 -9.47 2.99
CA LYS A 393 15.99 -10.81 2.86
C LYS A 393 15.15 -11.87 3.58
N SER A 394 14.71 -11.59 4.80
CA SER A 394 13.80 -12.49 5.54
C SER A 394 12.48 -12.66 4.79
N PHE A 395 11.91 -11.57 4.27
CA PHE A 395 10.65 -11.58 3.54
C PHE A 395 10.78 -12.33 2.20
N ALA A 396 11.87 -12.10 1.46
CA ALA A 396 12.20 -12.86 0.26
C ALA A 396 12.32 -14.36 0.56
N ASN A 397 12.98 -14.74 1.66
CA ASN A 397 13.08 -16.15 2.04
C ASN A 397 11.70 -16.79 2.31
N GLU A 398 10.78 -16.07 2.95
CA GLU A 398 9.41 -16.54 3.17
C GLU A 398 8.61 -16.65 1.86
N VAL A 399 8.72 -15.66 0.96
CA VAL A 399 8.12 -15.70 -0.39
C VAL A 399 8.65 -16.91 -1.16
N VAL A 400 9.97 -17.12 -1.18
CA VAL A 400 10.62 -18.25 -1.84
C VAL A 400 10.19 -19.58 -1.22
N ALA A 401 10.16 -19.67 0.12
CA ALA A 401 9.74 -20.89 0.80
C ALA A 401 8.28 -21.24 0.53
N ALA A 402 7.42 -20.25 0.34
CA ALA A 402 6.03 -20.47 -0.05
C ALA A 402 5.90 -20.88 -1.52
N LEU A 403 6.60 -20.21 -2.44
CA LEU A 403 6.66 -20.60 -3.85
C LEU A 403 7.09 -22.06 -3.99
N LEU A 404 8.20 -22.46 -3.34
CA LEU A 404 8.70 -23.84 -3.42
C LEU A 404 7.76 -24.89 -2.79
N LYS A 405 6.74 -24.47 -2.01
CA LYS A 405 5.70 -25.34 -1.46
C LYS A 405 4.43 -25.38 -2.30
N GLU A 406 4.27 -24.46 -3.26
CA GLU A 406 3.17 -24.56 -4.21
C GLU A 406 3.26 -25.91 -4.92
N GLN A 407 2.13 -26.52 -5.20
CA GLN A 407 2.06 -27.80 -5.91
C GLN A 407 1.29 -27.58 -7.19
N ASP A 408 1.74 -28.20 -8.29
CA ASP A 408 1.01 -28.23 -9.56
C ASP A 408 -0.20 -29.19 -9.51
N ALA A 409 -0.90 -29.20 -8.37
CA ALA A 409 -2.06 -30.03 -8.18
C ALA A 409 -3.20 -29.52 -9.07
N PRO A 410 -3.95 -30.42 -9.75
CA PRO A 410 -5.19 -30.00 -10.37
C PRO A 410 -6.08 -29.34 -9.31
N PRO A 411 -6.75 -28.24 -9.68
CA PRO A 411 -7.71 -27.63 -8.79
C PRO A 411 -8.71 -28.72 -8.37
N PRO A 412 -9.10 -28.76 -7.09
CA PRO A 412 -10.12 -29.68 -6.66
C PRO A 412 -11.34 -29.49 -7.58
N PRO A 413 -11.99 -30.57 -8.04
CA PRO A 413 -13.18 -30.44 -8.86
C PRO A 413 -14.17 -29.54 -8.12
N PRO A 414 -14.80 -28.57 -8.81
CA PRO A 414 -15.67 -27.61 -8.16
C PRO A 414 -16.73 -28.35 -7.34
N PRO A 415 -17.03 -27.92 -6.09
CA PRO A 415 -18.08 -28.53 -5.32
C PRO A 415 -19.38 -28.46 -6.14
N ARG A 416 -20.06 -29.60 -6.28
CA ARG A 416 -21.23 -29.77 -7.17
C ARG A 416 -22.40 -28.81 -6.88
N SER A 417 -22.36 -28.05 -5.78
CA SER A 417 -23.47 -27.27 -5.24
C SER A 417 -23.35 -25.75 -5.36
N THR A 418 -22.25 -25.17 -5.88
CA THR A 418 -22.13 -23.70 -6.04
C THR A 418 -22.07 -23.33 -7.52
N PRO A 419 -23.20 -22.98 -8.17
CA PRO A 419 -23.27 -22.82 -9.63
C PRO A 419 -22.71 -21.49 -10.13
N TYR A 420 -22.31 -20.56 -9.26
CA TYR A 420 -21.85 -19.22 -9.66
C TYR A 420 -20.78 -18.72 -8.69
N TYR A 421 -19.72 -18.09 -9.20
CA TYR A 421 -18.62 -17.45 -8.47
C TYR A 421 -17.51 -18.34 -7.89
N TYR A 422 -16.98 -19.28 -8.68
CA TYR A 422 -15.54 -19.48 -8.61
C TYR A 422 -14.93 -18.65 -9.75
N ASP A 423 -14.43 -17.47 -9.39
CA ASP A 423 -13.43 -16.79 -10.20
C ASP A 423 -12.31 -17.81 -10.40
N PRO A 424 -12.05 -18.27 -11.64
CA PRO A 424 -11.11 -19.34 -11.88
C PRO A 424 -9.78 -18.96 -11.24
N LEU A 425 -9.38 -19.74 -10.24
CA LEU A 425 -8.01 -19.99 -9.78
C LEU A 425 -7.06 -18.83 -10.06
N ASP A 426 -6.63 -18.14 -9.00
CA ASP A 426 -5.56 -17.13 -8.96
C ASP A 426 -4.78 -17.12 -10.29
N PRO A 427 -5.14 -16.20 -11.23
CA PRO A 427 -4.85 -16.37 -12.65
C PRO A 427 -3.37 -16.67 -12.84
N ALA A 428 -3.06 -17.55 -13.80
CA ALA A 428 -1.68 -17.90 -14.16
C ALA A 428 -0.80 -16.66 -14.05
N ARG A 429 0.27 -16.74 -13.25
CA ARG A 429 1.01 -15.55 -12.84
C ARG A 429 1.43 -14.77 -14.08
N SER A 430 1.28 -13.45 -14.07
CA SER A 430 1.64 -12.64 -15.24
C SER A 430 3.16 -12.59 -15.45
N PRO A 431 3.63 -12.33 -16.68
CA PRO A 431 5.05 -12.02 -16.94
C PRO A 431 5.58 -10.89 -16.05
N GLU A 432 4.74 -9.89 -15.78
CA GLU A 432 5.10 -8.74 -14.95
C GLU A 432 5.35 -9.16 -13.50
N TRP A 433 4.48 -10.00 -12.93
CA TRP A 433 4.71 -10.56 -11.59
C TRP A 433 6.03 -11.33 -11.52
N PHE A 434 6.33 -12.13 -12.55
CA PHE A 434 7.55 -12.92 -12.63
C PHE A 434 8.79 -12.03 -12.70
N CYS A 435 8.75 -10.99 -13.52
CA CYS A 435 9.78 -9.96 -13.60
C CYS A 435 10.01 -9.29 -12.24
N GLN A 436 8.94 -8.85 -11.58
CA GLN A 436 9.00 -8.18 -10.28
C GLN A 436 9.66 -9.08 -9.23
N LEU A 437 9.28 -10.36 -9.16
CA LEU A 437 9.91 -11.32 -8.27
C LEU A 437 11.42 -11.41 -8.52
N LEU A 438 11.85 -11.74 -9.75
CA LEU A 438 13.26 -11.99 -10.02
C LEU A 438 14.13 -10.73 -9.87
N ARG A 439 13.60 -9.55 -10.22
CA ARG A 439 14.26 -8.27 -9.96
C ARG A 439 14.49 -8.06 -8.46
N SER A 440 13.46 -8.33 -7.66
CA SER A 440 13.54 -8.22 -6.20
C SER A 440 14.61 -9.14 -5.62
N LEU A 441 14.56 -10.43 -5.98
CA LEU A 441 15.50 -11.42 -5.47
C LEU A 441 16.95 -11.11 -5.90
N HIS A 442 17.14 -10.59 -7.12
CA HIS A 442 18.45 -10.14 -7.58
C HIS A 442 18.96 -8.94 -6.78
N CYS A 443 18.14 -7.90 -6.57
CA CYS A 443 18.51 -6.73 -5.77
C CYS A 443 18.88 -7.10 -4.33
N LEU A 444 18.19 -8.10 -3.77
CA LEU A 444 18.46 -8.61 -2.42
C LEU A 444 19.63 -9.59 -2.35
N GLN A 445 20.27 -9.89 -3.47
CA GLN A 445 21.40 -10.81 -3.58
C GLN A 445 21.06 -12.18 -2.98
N VAL A 446 19.86 -12.69 -3.29
CA VAL A 446 19.45 -14.03 -2.90
C VAL A 446 20.44 -15.05 -3.49
N PRO A 447 20.88 -16.07 -2.73
CA PRO A 447 21.86 -17.04 -3.21
C PRO A 447 21.47 -17.69 -4.54
N LEU A 448 22.47 -17.94 -5.37
CA LEU A 448 22.28 -18.48 -6.72
C LEU A 448 21.63 -19.88 -6.69
N GLU A 449 21.90 -20.68 -5.67
CA GLU A 449 21.32 -21.99 -5.45
C GLU A 449 19.81 -21.89 -5.20
N THR A 450 19.39 -20.92 -4.39
CA THR A 450 17.99 -20.63 -4.12
C THR A 450 17.26 -20.17 -5.38
N MET A 451 17.87 -19.28 -6.18
CA MET A 451 17.33 -18.87 -7.48
C MET A 451 17.17 -20.07 -8.42
N GLN A 452 18.13 -21.01 -8.45
CA GLN A 452 18.04 -22.22 -9.26
C GLN A 452 16.91 -23.14 -8.81
N SER A 453 16.72 -23.34 -7.51
CA SER A 453 15.59 -24.12 -6.98
C SER A 453 14.25 -23.52 -7.39
N LEU A 454 14.12 -22.19 -7.40
CA LEU A 454 12.93 -21.50 -7.90
C LEU A 454 12.70 -21.75 -9.39
N PHE A 455 13.73 -21.65 -10.23
CA PHE A 455 13.56 -21.91 -11.67
C PHE A 455 13.16 -23.34 -11.96
N ALA A 456 13.80 -24.30 -11.28
CA ALA A 456 13.42 -25.70 -11.38
C ALA A 456 11.96 -25.91 -10.95
N HIS A 457 11.52 -25.21 -9.91
CA HIS A 457 10.12 -25.22 -9.48
C HIS A 457 9.18 -24.63 -10.54
N PHE A 458 9.44 -23.42 -11.04
CA PHE A 458 8.61 -22.78 -12.06
C PHE A 458 8.43 -23.64 -13.31
N VAL A 459 9.52 -24.27 -13.75
CA VAL A 459 9.53 -25.23 -14.85
C VAL A 459 8.71 -26.48 -14.51
N ALA A 460 8.82 -26.99 -13.29
CA ALA A 460 8.13 -28.21 -12.85
C ALA A 460 6.62 -28.00 -12.57
N THR A 461 6.15 -26.75 -12.49
CA THR A 461 4.75 -26.40 -12.20
C THR A 461 4.14 -25.53 -13.31
N PRO A 462 4.02 -26.04 -14.55
CA PRO A 462 3.64 -25.25 -15.71
C PRO A 462 2.21 -24.70 -15.66
N ARG A 463 1.32 -25.19 -14.78
CA ARG A 463 -0.04 -24.62 -14.67
C ARG A 463 -0.07 -23.34 -13.88
N LEU A 464 0.81 -23.23 -12.87
CA LEU A 464 0.99 -22.02 -12.08
C LEU A 464 1.90 -21.01 -12.80
N HIS A 465 2.91 -21.53 -13.50
CA HIS A 465 3.98 -20.78 -14.14
C HIS A 465 4.19 -21.23 -15.59
N ASP A 466 3.22 -20.93 -16.44
CA ASP A 466 3.25 -21.34 -17.85
C ASP A 466 4.47 -20.74 -18.55
N VAL A 467 5.29 -21.62 -19.15
CA VAL A 467 6.55 -21.22 -19.78
C VAL A 467 6.29 -20.26 -20.96
N ASP A 468 5.15 -20.38 -21.62
CA ASP A 468 4.82 -19.70 -22.87
C ASP A 468 4.21 -18.33 -22.61
N THR A 469 3.35 -18.24 -21.59
CA THR A 469 2.58 -17.02 -21.29
C THR A 469 3.15 -16.23 -20.13
N THR A 470 3.98 -16.83 -19.27
CA THR A 470 4.58 -16.18 -18.10
C THR A 470 6.10 -16.06 -18.23
N VAL A 471 6.81 -17.19 -18.31
CA VAL A 471 8.27 -17.21 -18.11
C VAL A 471 9.02 -16.64 -19.32
N VAL A 472 8.76 -17.14 -20.53
CA VAL A 472 9.43 -16.67 -21.76
C VAL A 472 9.13 -15.20 -22.04
N PRO A 473 7.87 -14.71 -21.95
CA PRO A 473 7.59 -13.28 -22.13
C PRO A 473 8.28 -12.37 -21.10
N ALA A 474 8.62 -12.88 -19.91
CA ALA A 474 9.35 -12.13 -18.89
C ALA A 474 10.86 -11.99 -19.18
N ILE A 475 11.44 -12.81 -20.09
CA ILE A 475 12.88 -12.80 -20.37
C ILE A 475 13.32 -11.46 -20.99
N GLU A 476 12.55 -10.91 -21.91
CA GLU A 476 12.91 -9.67 -22.60
C GLU A 476 12.89 -8.44 -21.65
N PRO A 477 11.85 -8.20 -20.84
CA PRO A 477 11.88 -7.14 -19.82
C PRO A 477 12.96 -7.32 -18.75
N LEU A 478 13.33 -8.56 -18.41
CA LEU A 478 14.44 -8.84 -17.50
C LEU A 478 15.80 -8.52 -18.15
N PHE A 479 15.96 -8.86 -19.43
CA PHE A 479 17.16 -8.54 -20.19
C PHE A 479 17.36 -7.03 -20.33
N GLU A 480 16.30 -6.31 -20.71
CA GLU A 480 16.33 -4.85 -20.82
C GLU A 480 16.70 -4.18 -19.49
N TRP A 481 16.13 -4.67 -18.38
CA TRP A 481 16.41 -4.15 -17.05
C TRP A 481 17.85 -4.45 -16.58
N LEU A 482 18.35 -5.66 -16.78
CA LEU A 482 19.73 -6.01 -16.48
C LEU A 482 20.69 -5.22 -17.36
N GLY A 483 20.35 -5.00 -18.63
CA GLY A 483 21.26 -4.51 -19.66
C GLY A 483 22.14 -5.63 -20.22
N ALA A 484 22.55 -5.50 -21.48
CA ALA A 484 23.14 -6.60 -22.25
C ALA A 484 24.36 -7.26 -21.58
N ASP A 485 25.33 -6.47 -21.13
CA ASP A 485 26.56 -7.01 -20.54
C ASP A 485 26.32 -7.70 -19.21
N ARG A 486 25.47 -7.12 -18.36
CA ARG A 486 25.15 -7.67 -17.03
C ARG A 486 24.27 -8.89 -17.14
N ALA A 487 23.34 -8.93 -18.07
CA ALA A 487 22.50 -10.11 -18.30
C ALA A 487 23.36 -11.34 -18.61
N LYS A 488 24.35 -11.19 -19.50
CA LYS A 488 25.31 -12.26 -19.83
C LYS A 488 26.20 -12.65 -18.66
N ALA A 489 26.57 -11.68 -17.81
CA ALA A 489 27.37 -11.92 -16.62
C ALA A 489 26.56 -12.48 -15.42
N THR A 490 25.22 -12.51 -15.50
CA THR A 490 24.34 -12.88 -14.38
C THR A 490 23.99 -14.37 -14.46
N PRO A 491 24.58 -15.24 -13.61
CA PRO A 491 24.48 -16.70 -13.80
C PRO A 491 23.06 -17.24 -13.70
N TRP A 492 22.22 -16.67 -12.83
CA TRP A 492 20.83 -17.09 -12.66
C TRP A 492 20.02 -16.81 -13.93
N PHE A 493 20.28 -15.71 -14.62
CA PHE A 493 19.54 -15.30 -15.82
C PHE A 493 19.87 -16.21 -17.01
N VAL A 494 21.16 -16.54 -17.19
CA VAL A 494 21.60 -17.52 -18.19
C VAL A 494 20.99 -18.90 -17.91
N LYS A 495 21.00 -19.35 -16.64
CA LYS A 495 20.39 -20.64 -16.25
C LYS A 495 18.88 -20.68 -16.50
N LEU A 496 18.16 -19.59 -16.21
CA LEU A 496 16.74 -19.46 -16.52
C LEU A 496 16.48 -19.63 -18.02
N CYS A 497 17.23 -18.91 -18.87
CA CYS A 497 17.11 -19.02 -20.32
C CYS A 497 17.32 -20.46 -20.83
N LEU A 498 18.32 -21.16 -20.28
CA LEU A 498 18.59 -22.55 -20.64
C LEU A 498 17.51 -23.50 -20.15
N ALA A 499 16.98 -23.28 -18.95
CA ALA A 499 15.87 -24.08 -18.42
C ALA A 499 14.63 -23.95 -19.32
N CYS A 500 14.28 -22.74 -19.77
CA CYS A 500 13.20 -22.54 -20.72
C CYS A 500 13.42 -23.31 -22.04
N LEU A 501 14.63 -23.30 -22.58
CA LEU A 501 14.94 -24.08 -23.80
C LEU A 501 14.87 -25.59 -23.57
N ALA A 502 15.41 -26.06 -22.45
CA ALA A 502 15.39 -27.48 -22.13
C ALA A 502 13.95 -28.00 -22.03
N GLU A 503 13.07 -27.28 -21.35
CA GLU A 503 11.64 -27.64 -21.27
C GLU A 503 10.94 -27.61 -22.63
N ARG A 504 11.23 -26.58 -23.44
CA ARG A 504 10.69 -26.52 -24.81
C ARG A 504 11.12 -27.70 -25.65
N LYS A 505 12.39 -28.11 -25.55
CA LYS A 505 12.90 -29.30 -26.26
C LYS A 505 12.22 -30.58 -25.77
N LYS A 506 11.97 -30.72 -24.45
CA LYS A 506 11.28 -31.89 -23.88
C LYS A 506 9.86 -32.07 -24.44
N VAL A 507 9.14 -30.99 -24.75
CA VAL A 507 7.79 -31.07 -25.35
C VAL A 507 7.80 -31.18 -26.88
N CYS A 508 8.98 -31.06 -27.52
CA CYS A 508 9.18 -31.24 -28.96
C CYS A 508 9.67 -32.67 -29.26
N VAL A 509 8.98 -33.68 -28.73
CA VAL A 509 9.22 -35.08 -29.13
C VAL A 509 8.40 -35.34 -30.39
N GLU A 510 9.06 -35.78 -31.45
CA GLU A 510 8.40 -36.17 -32.68
C GLU A 510 7.37 -37.27 -32.38
N PRO A 511 6.08 -37.05 -32.68
CA PRO A 511 5.05 -38.04 -32.39
C PRO A 511 5.21 -39.24 -33.32
N PRO A 512 4.71 -40.42 -32.92
CA PRO A 512 4.79 -41.60 -33.77
C PRO A 512 4.06 -41.34 -35.09
N VAL A 513 4.71 -41.68 -36.21
CA VAL A 513 4.10 -41.59 -37.53
C VAL A 513 2.86 -42.48 -37.54
N PRO A 514 1.65 -41.94 -37.82
CA PRO A 514 0.44 -42.73 -37.87
C PRO A 514 0.63 -43.89 -38.86
N ARG A 515 0.20 -45.09 -38.47
CA ARG A 515 0.23 -46.24 -39.37
C ARG A 515 -0.63 -45.93 -40.59
N ASN A 516 -0.05 -46.03 -41.77
CA ASN A 516 -0.78 -45.92 -43.02
C ASN A 516 -1.52 -47.22 -43.28
N TRP A 517 -2.86 -47.16 -43.22
CA TRP A 517 -3.74 -48.29 -43.47
C TRP A 517 -4.19 -48.40 -44.94
N ALA A 518 -3.71 -47.51 -45.81
CA ALA A 518 -4.03 -47.61 -47.22
C ALA A 518 -3.42 -48.89 -47.81
N VAL A 519 -4.29 -49.77 -48.30
CA VAL A 519 -3.91 -50.98 -49.03
C VAL A 519 -4.37 -50.81 -50.48
N PRO A 520 -3.45 -50.94 -51.46
CA PRO A 520 -3.83 -50.93 -52.86
C PRO A 520 -4.88 -52.01 -53.12
N ALA A 521 -6.04 -51.60 -53.61
CA ALA A 521 -7.11 -52.48 -54.03
C ALA A 521 -7.63 -52.01 -55.38
N THR A 522 -8.22 -52.92 -56.15
CA THR A 522 -8.85 -52.62 -57.43
C THR A 522 -10.18 -53.35 -57.50
N CYS A 523 -11.21 -52.69 -57.99
CA CYS A 523 -12.53 -53.28 -58.17
C CYS A 523 -13.02 -52.97 -59.58
N GLY A 524 -13.47 -53.98 -60.32
CA GLY A 524 -14.07 -53.80 -61.65
C GLY A 524 -15.57 -53.48 -61.61
N CYS A 525 -16.13 -53.19 -60.44
CA CYS A 525 -17.53 -52.80 -60.27
C CYS A 525 -17.64 -51.30 -59.98
N ASP A 526 -18.51 -50.63 -60.73
CA ASP A 526 -18.71 -49.18 -60.63
C ASP A 526 -19.86 -48.78 -59.69
N CYS A 527 -20.44 -49.71 -58.93
CA CYS A 527 -21.52 -49.38 -58.01
C CYS A 527 -21.02 -48.60 -56.78
N ASP A 528 -21.85 -47.69 -56.25
CA ASP A 528 -21.47 -46.79 -55.16
C ASP A 528 -20.90 -47.54 -53.94
N ASN A 529 -21.53 -48.65 -53.54
CA ASN A 529 -21.10 -49.45 -52.39
C ASN A 529 -19.70 -50.07 -52.57
N CYS A 530 -19.39 -50.56 -53.77
CA CYS A 530 -18.07 -51.12 -54.07
C CYS A 530 -17.00 -50.02 -54.17
N GLN A 531 -17.38 -48.84 -54.67
CA GLN A 531 -16.51 -47.67 -54.69
C GLN A 531 -16.25 -47.13 -53.28
N GLU A 532 -17.23 -47.15 -52.37
CA GLU A 532 -17.03 -46.80 -50.95
C GLU A 532 -16.08 -47.77 -50.23
N LEU A 533 -16.13 -49.07 -50.53
CA LEU A 533 -15.14 -50.03 -50.01
C LEU A 533 -13.75 -49.81 -50.58
N LEU A 534 -13.66 -49.44 -51.85
CA LEU A 534 -12.39 -49.08 -52.48
C LEU A 534 -11.81 -47.81 -51.85
N LYS A 535 -12.66 -46.79 -51.63
CA LYS A 535 -12.29 -45.58 -50.88
C LYS A 535 -11.85 -45.91 -49.46
N LEU A 536 -12.51 -46.84 -48.77
CA LEU A 536 -12.06 -47.33 -47.47
C LEU A 536 -10.65 -47.91 -47.57
N CYS A 537 -10.38 -48.84 -48.51
CA CYS A 537 -9.07 -49.47 -48.68
C CYS A 537 -7.96 -48.46 -49.00
N LEU A 538 -8.27 -47.41 -49.75
CA LEU A 538 -7.30 -46.37 -50.12
C LEU A 538 -7.14 -45.29 -49.03
N HIS A 539 -7.98 -45.30 -48.00
CA HIS A 539 -7.93 -44.27 -46.96
C HIS A 539 -6.81 -44.57 -45.94
N PRO A 540 -5.86 -43.65 -45.70
CA PRO A 540 -4.70 -43.92 -44.86
C PRO A 540 -5.00 -44.03 -43.36
N ALA A 541 -6.09 -43.39 -42.89
CA ALA A 541 -6.43 -43.29 -41.47
C ALA A 541 -7.76 -43.96 -41.07
N ARG A 542 -8.54 -44.46 -42.04
CA ARG A 542 -9.89 -44.97 -41.81
C ARG A 542 -9.84 -46.46 -42.02
N THR A 543 -10.18 -47.22 -41.00
CA THR A 543 -10.08 -48.68 -41.02
C THR A 543 -11.45 -49.33 -41.01
N ARG A 544 -12.53 -48.58 -40.78
CA ARG A 544 -13.90 -49.09 -40.85
C ARG A 544 -14.86 -48.24 -41.68
N HIS A 545 -15.83 -48.91 -42.28
CA HIS A 545 -16.95 -48.27 -42.96
C HIS A 545 -18.24 -49.01 -42.65
N THR A 546 -19.24 -48.28 -42.17
CA THR A 546 -20.58 -48.79 -41.96
C THR A 546 -21.43 -48.48 -43.17
N MET A 547 -22.04 -49.51 -43.75
CA MET A 547 -22.83 -49.42 -44.96
C MET A 547 -24.22 -50.01 -44.70
N THR A 548 -25.26 -49.26 -45.05
CA THR A 548 -26.65 -49.73 -44.98
C THR A 548 -27.07 -50.21 -46.36
N VAL A 549 -27.19 -51.52 -46.55
CA VAL A 549 -27.54 -52.12 -47.84
C VAL A 549 -28.72 -53.09 -47.71
N PRO A 550 -29.61 -53.15 -48.72
CA PRO A 550 -30.56 -54.25 -48.86
C PRO A 550 -29.84 -55.60 -48.98
N GLU A 551 -30.51 -56.70 -48.60
CA GLU A 551 -29.94 -58.06 -48.60
C GLU A 551 -29.37 -58.49 -49.97
N GLU A 552 -30.05 -58.12 -51.06
CA GLU A 552 -29.57 -58.40 -52.42
C GLU A 552 -28.25 -57.67 -52.75
N MET A 553 -28.09 -56.44 -52.25
CA MET A 553 -26.88 -55.65 -52.42
C MET A 553 -25.76 -56.12 -51.49
N GLU A 554 -26.08 -56.62 -50.30
CA GLU A 554 -25.10 -57.27 -49.42
C GLU A 554 -24.45 -58.47 -50.12
N ALA A 555 -25.25 -59.33 -50.74
CA ALA A 555 -24.73 -60.49 -51.47
C ALA A 555 -23.78 -60.06 -52.61
N HIS A 556 -24.15 -59.02 -53.35
CA HIS A 556 -23.30 -58.44 -54.40
C HIS A 556 -21.98 -57.88 -53.86
N VAL A 557 -22.00 -57.10 -52.77
CA VAL A 557 -20.80 -56.50 -52.19
C VAL A 557 -19.87 -57.59 -51.62
N ARG A 558 -20.42 -58.62 -50.96
CA ARG A 558 -19.64 -59.78 -50.47
C ARG A 558 -18.99 -60.57 -51.61
N ASP A 559 -19.75 -60.88 -52.66
CA ASP A 559 -19.21 -61.54 -53.87
C ASP A 559 -18.11 -60.71 -54.52
N THR A 560 -18.28 -59.38 -54.57
CA THR A 560 -17.28 -58.46 -55.12
C THR A 560 -16.00 -58.44 -54.27
N VAL A 561 -16.11 -58.32 -52.95
CA VAL A 561 -14.96 -58.39 -52.03
C VAL A 561 -14.18 -59.69 -52.20
N GLN A 562 -14.88 -60.82 -52.33
CA GLN A 562 -14.27 -62.12 -52.54
C GLN A 562 -13.63 -62.24 -53.94
N ARG A 563 -14.32 -61.83 -55.00
CA ARG A 563 -13.86 -61.94 -56.39
C ARG A 563 -12.61 -61.11 -56.66
N TYR A 564 -12.53 -59.91 -56.09
CA TYR A 564 -11.41 -58.99 -56.28
C TYR A 564 -10.39 -59.02 -55.14
N ALA A 565 -10.55 -59.93 -54.16
CA ALA A 565 -9.71 -60.04 -52.97
C ALA A 565 -9.49 -58.69 -52.26
N ILE A 566 -10.58 -57.91 -52.11
CA ILE A 566 -10.53 -56.62 -51.42
C ILE A 566 -10.15 -56.88 -49.95
N PRO A 567 -9.14 -56.19 -49.38
CA PRO A 567 -8.57 -56.49 -48.06
C PRO A 567 -9.44 -55.97 -46.91
N VAL A 568 -10.70 -56.40 -46.87
CA VAL A 568 -11.70 -56.05 -45.84
C VAL A 568 -12.43 -57.30 -45.37
N TRP A 569 -12.88 -57.30 -44.12
CA TRP A 569 -13.73 -58.33 -43.55
C TRP A 569 -14.95 -57.68 -42.89
N THR A 570 -16.03 -58.44 -42.72
CA THR A 570 -17.26 -57.95 -42.08
C THR A 570 -17.40 -58.49 -40.66
N GLU A 571 -17.70 -57.64 -39.69
CA GLU A 571 -18.16 -58.11 -38.37
C GLU A 571 -19.69 -58.35 -38.43
N GLY A 572 -20.09 -59.62 -38.59
CA GLY A 572 -21.50 -60.00 -38.68
C GLY A 572 -22.21 -59.88 -37.33
N ARG A 573 -22.96 -58.80 -37.09
CA ARG A 573 -23.87 -58.69 -35.95
C ARG A 573 -25.28 -59.13 -36.34
N LYS A 574 -25.73 -60.28 -35.81
CA LYS A 574 -27.10 -60.77 -36.00
C LYS A 574 -28.12 -59.69 -35.60
N GLY A 575 -29.03 -59.35 -36.52
CA GLY A 575 -30.18 -58.46 -36.26
C GLY A 575 -29.96 -56.96 -36.50
N ARG A 576 -28.87 -56.54 -37.15
CA ARG A 576 -28.67 -55.14 -37.58
C ARG A 576 -28.91 -54.99 -39.08
N THR A 577 -29.41 -53.82 -39.49
CA THR A 577 -29.70 -53.45 -40.89
C THR A 577 -28.49 -52.90 -41.64
N TYR A 578 -27.28 -53.02 -41.08
CA TYR A 578 -26.06 -52.49 -41.67
C TYR A 578 -24.89 -53.46 -41.55
N LEU A 579 -23.95 -53.35 -42.50
CA LEU A 579 -22.68 -54.07 -42.52
C LEU A 579 -21.56 -53.14 -42.08
N GLU A 580 -20.75 -53.61 -41.13
CA GLU A 580 -19.51 -52.94 -40.75
C GLU A 580 -18.34 -53.67 -41.41
N TRP A 581 -17.68 -52.98 -42.32
CA TRP A 581 -16.49 -53.44 -43.03
C TRP A 581 -15.26 -52.92 -42.33
N ILE A 582 -14.31 -53.80 -42.02
CA ILE A 582 -13.06 -53.48 -41.33
C ILE A 582 -11.90 -53.93 -42.22
N GLN A 583 -10.89 -53.09 -42.39
CA GLN A 583 -9.69 -53.46 -43.14
C GLN A 583 -8.92 -54.60 -42.47
N VAL A 584 -8.35 -55.49 -43.29
CA VAL A 584 -7.59 -56.65 -42.80
C VAL A 584 -6.37 -56.17 -42.02
N GLY A 585 -6.20 -56.71 -40.81
CA GLY A 585 -5.11 -56.37 -39.89
C GLY A 585 -5.38 -55.19 -38.98
N SER A 586 -6.51 -54.48 -39.14
CA SER A 586 -6.98 -53.47 -38.19
C SER A 586 -7.87 -54.09 -37.11
N THR A 587 -7.78 -53.52 -35.91
CA THR A 587 -8.66 -53.73 -34.76
C THR A 587 -9.91 -52.83 -34.80
N GLY A 588 -10.08 -52.03 -35.86
CA GLY A 588 -11.22 -51.13 -36.05
C GLY A 588 -11.05 -49.82 -35.27
N PHE A 589 -11.95 -49.57 -34.31
CA PHE A 589 -12.07 -48.27 -33.63
C PHE A 589 -10.78 -47.78 -32.96
N SER A 590 -9.98 -48.70 -32.39
CA SER A 590 -8.72 -48.33 -31.74
C SER A 590 -7.75 -47.70 -32.74
N ASP A 591 -7.59 -48.29 -33.93
CA ASP A 591 -6.63 -47.81 -34.92
C ASP A 591 -7.05 -46.48 -35.54
N GLU A 592 -8.36 -46.24 -35.74
CA GLU A 592 -8.85 -44.93 -36.21
C GLU A 592 -8.67 -43.84 -35.14
N TRP A 593 -8.91 -44.21 -33.87
CA TRP A 593 -8.66 -43.32 -32.74
C TRP A 593 -7.18 -42.97 -32.64
N ASP A 594 -6.30 -43.97 -32.75
CA ASP A 594 -4.85 -43.79 -32.73
C ASP A 594 -4.37 -42.93 -33.90
N ALA A 595 -4.91 -43.13 -35.11
CA ALA A 595 -4.60 -42.28 -36.27
C ALA A 595 -5.07 -40.83 -36.05
N THR A 596 -6.26 -40.64 -35.47
CA THR A 596 -6.80 -39.31 -35.15
C THR A 596 -5.98 -38.62 -34.05
N GLN A 597 -5.59 -39.34 -33.01
CA GLN A 597 -4.71 -38.83 -31.96
C GLN A 597 -3.32 -38.50 -32.51
N ALA A 598 -2.78 -39.33 -33.40
CA ALA A 598 -1.50 -39.06 -34.05
C ALA A 598 -1.53 -37.75 -34.87
N VAL A 599 -2.62 -37.47 -35.59
CA VAL A 599 -2.79 -36.16 -36.28
C VAL A 599 -2.79 -35.00 -35.29
N ARG A 600 -3.54 -35.10 -34.19
CA ARG A 600 -3.56 -34.05 -33.15
C ARG A 600 -2.19 -33.87 -32.48
N LEU A 601 -1.48 -34.96 -32.24
CA LEU A 601 -0.13 -34.94 -31.71
C LEU A 601 0.85 -34.31 -32.72
N GLN A 602 0.68 -34.55 -34.03
CA GLN A 602 1.47 -33.91 -35.09
C GLN A 602 1.23 -32.40 -35.15
N GLU A 603 -0.02 -31.96 -35.06
CA GLU A 603 -0.37 -30.54 -35.00
C GLU A 603 0.20 -29.88 -33.73
N ALA A 604 0.07 -30.54 -32.58
CA ALA A 604 0.65 -30.06 -31.33
C ALA A 604 2.18 -29.99 -31.40
N TYR A 605 2.83 -31.00 -31.99
CA TYR A 605 4.27 -31.03 -32.22
C TYR A 605 4.71 -29.88 -33.14
N ALA A 606 4.03 -29.66 -34.27
CA ALA A 606 4.34 -28.55 -35.17
C ALA A 606 4.24 -27.20 -34.45
N LYS A 607 3.20 -26.99 -33.64
CA LYS A 607 3.03 -25.80 -32.81
C LYS A 607 4.15 -25.67 -31.76
N ASN A 608 4.57 -26.77 -31.13
CA ASN A 608 5.66 -26.77 -30.16
C ASN A 608 7.00 -26.44 -30.81
N VAL A 609 7.27 -26.98 -32.01
CA VAL A 609 8.47 -26.67 -32.81
C VAL A 609 8.50 -25.19 -33.19
N GLU A 610 7.37 -24.62 -33.61
CA GLU A 610 7.27 -23.18 -33.89
C GLU A 610 7.59 -22.34 -32.64
N LYS A 611 7.00 -22.68 -31.50
CA LYS A 611 7.27 -21.99 -30.22
C LYS A 611 8.71 -22.16 -29.74
N LEU A 612 9.33 -23.33 -29.96
CA LEU A 612 10.74 -23.55 -29.68
C LEU A 612 11.59 -22.62 -30.54
N ALA A 613 11.33 -22.52 -31.85
CA ALA A 613 12.04 -21.60 -32.73
C ALA A 613 11.87 -20.12 -32.32
N GLN A 614 10.67 -19.72 -31.90
CA GLN A 614 10.42 -18.37 -31.35
C GLN A 614 11.23 -18.13 -30.06
N THR A 615 11.28 -19.12 -29.16
CA THR A 615 12.06 -19.03 -27.91
C THR A 615 13.57 -18.93 -28.22
N GLU A 616 14.08 -19.74 -29.15
CA GLU A 616 15.46 -19.67 -29.60
C GLU A 616 15.80 -18.31 -30.22
N LYS A 617 14.88 -17.71 -30.98
CA LYS A 617 15.05 -16.37 -31.55
C LYS A 617 15.15 -15.30 -30.45
N VAL A 618 14.28 -15.33 -29.44
CA VAL A 618 14.35 -14.41 -28.29
C VAL A 618 15.67 -14.58 -27.55
N LEU A 619 16.09 -15.82 -27.31
CA LEU A 619 17.32 -16.08 -26.57
C LEU A 619 18.59 -15.77 -27.35
N ASN A 620 18.60 -15.97 -28.67
CA ASN A 620 19.69 -15.50 -29.53
C ASN A 620 19.83 -13.97 -29.48
N LYS A 621 18.71 -13.23 -29.48
CA LYS A 621 18.72 -11.76 -29.34
C LYS A 621 19.32 -11.32 -27.99
N VAL A 622 19.00 -12.03 -26.91
CA VAL A 622 19.38 -11.71 -25.53
C VAL A 622 20.82 -12.13 -25.21
N LEU A 623 21.18 -13.38 -25.49
CA LEU A 623 22.47 -13.96 -25.09
C LEU A 623 23.55 -13.81 -26.18
N GLY A 624 23.16 -13.58 -27.43
CA GLY A 624 24.03 -13.66 -28.60
C GLY A 624 24.21 -15.10 -29.10
N GLU A 625 24.44 -15.25 -30.40
CA GLU A 625 24.54 -16.56 -31.07
C GLU A 625 25.69 -17.41 -30.52
N ASP A 626 26.87 -16.81 -30.29
CA ASP A 626 28.05 -17.53 -29.79
C ASP A 626 27.83 -18.13 -28.41
N LEU A 627 27.19 -17.38 -27.51
CA LEU A 627 26.93 -17.86 -26.15
C LEU A 627 25.87 -18.97 -26.19
N LEU A 628 24.82 -18.82 -27.00
CA LEU A 628 23.80 -19.84 -27.11
C LEU A 628 24.34 -21.13 -27.74
N ALA A 629 25.18 -21.04 -28.77
CA ALA A 629 25.81 -22.19 -29.41
C ALA A 629 26.69 -22.97 -28.42
N ASN A 630 27.53 -22.28 -27.64
CA ASN A 630 28.36 -22.89 -26.61
C ASN A 630 27.54 -23.57 -25.51
N LEU A 631 26.41 -22.97 -25.12
CA LEU A 631 25.55 -23.55 -24.09
C LEU A 631 24.73 -24.75 -24.62
N LYS A 632 24.30 -24.73 -25.89
CA LYS A 632 23.65 -25.88 -26.54
C LYS A 632 24.56 -27.10 -26.62
N GLY A 633 25.88 -26.93 -26.66
CA GLY A 633 26.83 -28.05 -26.66
C GLY A 633 26.98 -28.75 -25.29
N ASN A 634 26.54 -28.11 -24.21
CA ASN A 634 26.68 -28.61 -22.83
C ASN A 634 25.37 -29.15 -22.23
N VAL A 635 24.23 -28.96 -22.92
CA VAL A 635 22.89 -29.46 -22.56
C VAL A 635 22.52 -30.57 -23.51
#